data_AF-A0AAV3XH00-F1
#
_entry.id   AF-A0AAV3XH00-F1
#
_cell.length_a   1.000
_cell.length_b   1.000
_cell.length_c   1.000
_cell.angle_alpha   90.00
_cell.angle_beta   90.00
_cell.angle_gamma   90.00
#
_symmetry.space_group_name_H-M   'P 1'
#
loop_
_entity.id
_entity.type
_entity.pdbx_description
1 polymer ?
#
loop_
_entity_poly.entity_id
_entity_poly.type
_entity_poly.pdbx_seq_one_letter_code
_entity_poly.pdbx_strand_id
1 'polypeptide(L)'
;MPVIAMEVKTAQNHPNADALRLYSFAAPGWESVQIVANSENIYEVGDIVAIALTDSVLKDGTKIKPVKLRGVYSFGMALGKVEETIGTELSAIYCQETVAQSAVIQTWPSIELLYNLRRSLEAVGEAPKITYRAKVKLDGTNGGIQIFTDGRVAVQSRSQIISPENDNLGFANWVSQNIDVFARLASPEHATIFGEWCGKGIQKRTAVSQVDRKIFAVFAVQFGGVDGKLAKLEICPDKIAEFLPKHPDIFVLPFYGEPFILDFGAREQLASVVDTLNQAVDTVEKVDPWVKETFGIEGLGEGLVMFPESGELSERLSYAELLFKAKGEKHQAVKTKAPVQIDPEVAQSIEDFVNLFVTPARLEQAVTAVGCDRFDMAKIGAFLQWFMADVQKESAAELEVAQLSWKDVNKAVMKSAKEWYQEKAKSL
;
A
#
# COMPACT_ATOMS: atom_id res chain seq x y z
N MET A 1 -18.03 16.23 6.44
CA MET A 1 -19.41 15.85 6.03
C MET A 1 -19.77 16.49 4.70
N PRO A 2 -20.84 16.05 4.02
CA PRO A 2 -21.20 16.57 2.70
C PRO A 2 -21.88 17.95 2.71
N VAL A 3 -22.05 18.53 1.51
CA VAL A 3 -22.96 19.64 1.22
C VAL A 3 -24.26 19.06 0.68
N ILE A 4 -25.40 19.36 1.30
CA ILE A 4 -26.71 18.76 0.95
C ILE A 4 -27.70 19.84 0.54
N ALA A 5 -28.53 19.57 -0.47
CA ALA A 5 -29.72 20.38 -0.76
C ALA A 5 -30.77 20.21 0.34
N MET A 6 -31.02 21.23 1.16
CA MET A 6 -31.98 21.17 2.27
C MET A 6 -33.04 22.27 2.16
N GLU A 7 -34.25 21.97 2.62
CA GLU A 7 -35.37 22.89 2.61
C GLU A 7 -35.38 23.78 3.86
N VAL A 8 -35.62 25.08 3.71
CA VAL A 8 -35.84 26.00 4.84
C VAL A 8 -37.16 25.66 5.53
N LYS A 9 -37.10 25.25 6.80
CA LYS A 9 -38.28 24.99 7.64
C LYS A 9 -38.70 26.18 8.47
N THR A 10 -37.75 26.97 8.96
CA THR A 10 -38.05 28.18 9.73
C THR A 10 -37.07 29.29 9.36
N ALA A 11 -37.56 30.52 9.31
CA ALA A 11 -36.76 31.72 9.09
C ALA A 11 -37.22 32.81 10.07
N GLN A 12 -36.35 33.21 11.00
CA GLN A 12 -36.66 34.22 12.02
C GLN A 12 -35.50 35.19 12.23
N ASN A 13 -35.79 36.36 12.79
CA ASN A 13 -34.74 37.32 13.16
C ASN A 13 -33.89 36.74 14.30
N HIS A 14 -32.59 37.03 14.26
CA HIS A 14 -31.71 36.59 15.34
C HIS A 14 -32.06 37.34 16.64
N PRO A 15 -32.20 36.65 17.78
CA PRO A 15 -32.73 37.25 19.02
C PRO A 15 -31.85 38.37 19.59
N ASN A 16 -30.56 38.36 19.26
CA ASN A 16 -29.55 39.28 19.81
C ASN A 16 -28.82 40.11 18.74
N ALA A 17 -29.31 40.17 17.49
CA ALA A 17 -28.64 40.93 16.41
C ALA A 17 -29.58 41.25 15.24
N ASP A 18 -29.64 42.53 14.82
CA ASP A 18 -30.53 42.98 13.75
C ASP A 18 -30.07 42.59 12.33
N ALA A 19 -28.75 42.41 12.14
CA ALA A 19 -28.15 42.07 10.85
C ALA A 19 -28.02 40.56 10.60
N LEU A 20 -28.55 39.73 11.49
CA LEU A 20 -28.46 38.27 11.41
C LEU A 20 -29.84 37.63 11.45
N ARG A 21 -29.97 36.48 10.80
CA ARG A 21 -31.19 35.67 10.81
C ARG A 21 -30.86 34.24 11.23
N LEU A 22 -31.83 33.60 11.86
CA LEU A 22 -31.75 32.24 12.33
C LEU A 22 -32.65 31.35 11.48
N TYR A 23 -32.06 30.30 10.92
CA TYR A 23 -32.71 29.36 10.03
C TYR A 23 -32.65 27.94 10.58
N SER A 24 -33.67 27.14 10.25
CA SER A 24 -33.65 25.69 10.40
C SER A 24 -33.85 25.07 9.03
N PHE A 25 -32.99 24.11 8.70
CA PHE A 25 -33.00 23.39 7.42
C PHE A 25 -33.24 21.90 7.65
N ALA A 26 -33.99 21.25 6.75
CA ALA A 26 -34.26 19.82 6.83
C ALA A 26 -34.20 19.14 5.46
N ALA A 27 -33.77 17.88 5.45
CA ALA A 27 -33.85 16.98 4.30
C ALA A 27 -34.17 15.56 4.77
N PRO A 28 -34.89 14.73 3.99
CA PRO A 28 -35.14 13.34 4.35
C PRO A 28 -33.85 12.56 4.59
N GLY A 29 -33.77 11.83 5.70
CA GLY A 29 -32.57 11.04 6.07
C GLY A 29 -31.44 11.84 6.71
N TRP A 30 -31.61 13.15 6.93
CA TRP A 30 -30.63 14.02 7.58
C TRP A 30 -31.23 14.67 8.84
N GLU A 31 -30.40 14.88 9.86
CA GLU A 31 -30.79 15.69 11.01
C GLU A 31 -31.03 17.14 10.59
N SER A 32 -32.01 17.79 11.23
CA SER A 32 -32.27 19.22 10.97
C SER A 32 -31.13 20.09 11.49
N VAL A 33 -30.74 21.09 10.71
CA VAL A 33 -29.56 21.91 11.02
C VAL A 33 -29.97 23.36 11.25
N GLN A 34 -29.50 23.93 12.36
CA GLN A 34 -29.65 25.35 12.66
C GLN A 34 -28.47 26.14 12.13
N ILE A 35 -28.73 27.18 11.34
CA ILE A 35 -27.70 28.05 10.77
C ILE A 35 -28.03 29.52 11.00
N VAL A 36 -27.02 30.28 11.38
CA VAL A 36 -27.07 31.74 11.44
C VAL A 36 -26.49 32.29 10.13
N ALA A 37 -27.27 33.07 9.39
CA ALA A 37 -26.83 33.71 8.16
C ALA A 37 -26.97 35.24 8.26
N ASN A 38 -26.21 35.95 7.41
CA ASN A 38 -26.31 37.41 7.31
C ASN A 38 -27.65 37.83 6.70
N SER A 39 -28.01 39.10 6.88
CA SER A 39 -29.24 39.66 6.30
C SER A 39 -29.15 39.98 4.80
N GLU A 40 -28.00 39.73 4.17
CA GLU A 40 -27.79 39.99 2.74
C GLU A 40 -28.35 38.85 1.89
N ASN A 41 -28.21 37.61 2.35
CA ASN A 41 -28.78 36.43 1.72
C ASN A 41 -30.01 35.96 2.49
N ILE A 42 -31.20 36.38 2.04
CA ILE A 42 -32.47 36.05 2.67
C ILE A 42 -33.08 34.81 2.01
N TYR A 43 -33.33 33.79 2.83
CA TYR A 43 -34.10 32.61 2.46
C TYR A 43 -35.51 32.67 3.06
N GLU A 44 -36.49 32.14 2.34
CA GLU A 44 -37.90 32.00 2.71
C GLU A 44 -38.22 30.53 3.02
N VAL A 45 -39.26 30.30 3.82
CA VAL A 45 -39.72 28.94 4.14
C VAL A 45 -40.13 28.23 2.86
N GLY A 46 -39.60 27.02 2.64
CA GLY A 46 -39.79 26.23 1.42
C GLY A 46 -38.68 26.39 0.37
N ASP A 47 -37.77 27.37 0.51
CA ASP A 47 -36.59 27.45 -0.37
C ASP A 47 -35.70 26.21 -0.20
N ILE A 48 -35.10 25.76 -1.30
CA ILE A 48 -34.06 24.72 -1.29
C ILE A 48 -32.70 25.40 -1.37
N VAL A 49 -31.83 25.07 -0.41
CA VAL A 49 -30.55 25.74 -0.19
C VAL A 49 -29.44 24.68 -0.07
N ALA A 50 -28.28 24.94 -0.68
CA ALA A 50 -27.10 24.11 -0.47
C ALA A 50 -26.52 24.38 0.92
N ILE A 51 -26.52 23.36 1.78
CA ILE A 51 -26.05 23.45 3.17
C ILE A 51 -24.76 22.67 3.33
N ALA A 52 -23.67 23.39 3.63
CA ALA A 52 -22.42 22.79 4.07
C ALA A 52 -22.52 22.40 5.54
N LEU A 53 -22.43 21.11 5.81
CA LEU A 53 -22.49 20.57 7.16
C LEU A 53 -21.15 20.78 7.89
N THR A 54 -21.19 20.64 9.21
CA THR A 54 -19.97 20.66 10.03
C THR A 54 -18.95 19.63 9.53
N ASP A 55 -17.67 19.98 9.53
CA ASP A 55 -16.55 19.21 8.97
C ASP A 55 -16.50 19.12 7.43
N SER A 56 -17.34 19.86 6.69
CA SER A 56 -17.09 20.11 5.26
C SER A 56 -15.87 21.01 5.07
N VAL A 57 -15.14 20.84 3.96
CA VAL A 57 -14.10 21.77 3.49
C VAL A 57 -14.50 22.28 2.12
N LEU A 58 -14.82 23.57 2.03
CA LEU A 58 -15.25 24.20 0.78
C LEU A 58 -14.08 24.37 -0.19
N LYS A 59 -14.36 24.60 -1.48
CA LYS A 59 -13.35 24.77 -2.54
C LYS A 59 -12.29 25.83 -2.24
N ASP A 60 -12.65 26.88 -1.52
CA ASP A 60 -11.75 27.95 -1.09
C ASP A 60 -10.88 27.59 0.14
N GLY A 61 -11.00 26.35 0.65
CA GLY A 61 -10.29 25.86 1.84
C GLY A 61 -11.02 26.13 3.16
N THR A 62 -12.19 26.77 3.14
CA THR A 62 -12.96 27.06 4.35
C THR A 62 -13.43 25.77 5.01
N LYS A 63 -12.93 25.48 6.22
CA LYS A 63 -13.40 24.36 7.04
C LYS A 63 -14.60 24.76 7.89
N ILE A 64 -15.73 24.11 7.67
CA ILE A 64 -16.96 24.35 8.41
C ILE A 64 -16.86 23.72 9.80
N LYS A 65 -17.10 24.52 10.83
CA LYS A 65 -17.10 24.12 12.24
C LYS A 65 -18.31 24.73 12.94
N PRO A 66 -18.76 24.17 14.07
CA PRO A 66 -19.77 24.83 14.88
C PRO A 66 -19.24 26.17 15.37
N VAL A 67 -20.01 27.23 15.18
CA VAL A 67 -19.66 28.58 15.64
C VAL A 67 -20.77 29.16 16.49
N LYS A 68 -20.41 30.00 17.45
CA LYS A 68 -21.38 30.73 18.28
C LYS A 68 -21.39 32.20 17.87
N LEU A 69 -22.50 32.66 17.32
CA LEU A 69 -22.70 34.04 16.87
C LEU A 69 -23.69 34.71 17.82
N ARG A 70 -23.22 35.73 18.56
CA ARG A 70 -24.06 36.54 19.46
C ARG A 70 -24.94 35.69 20.41
N GLY A 71 -24.38 34.60 20.92
CA GLY A 71 -25.05 33.72 21.89
C GLY A 71 -25.78 32.51 21.29
N VAL A 72 -25.99 32.45 19.98
CA VAL A 72 -26.68 31.34 19.29
C VAL A 72 -25.68 30.51 18.48
N TYR A 73 -25.83 29.18 18.49
CA TYR A 73 -24.96 28.30 17.70
C TYR A 73 -25.43 28.16 16.25
N SER A 74 -24.47 28.08 15.33
CA SER A 74 -24.64 27.69 13.93
C SER A 74 -23.86 26.41 13.68
N PHE A 75 -24.50 25.39 13.10
CA PHE A 75 -23.94 24.05 12.89
C PHE A 75 -23.68 23.73 11.41
N GLY A 76 -23.46 24.76 10.61
CA GLY A 76 -23.20 24.66 9.19
C GLY A 76 -23.12 26.04 8.54
N MET A 77 -23.10 26.05 7.21
CA MET A 77 -23.11 27.25 6.39
C MET A 77 -24.06 27.09 5.20
N ALA A 78 -24.93 28.08 5.00
CA ALA A 78 -25.76 28.16 3.80
C ALA A 78 -24.94 28.76 2.65
N LEU A 79 -24.85 28.05 1.52
CA LEU A 79 -24.04 28.45 0.37
C LEU A 79 -24.83 29.16 -0.73
N GLY A 80 -26.16 29.10 -0.69
CA GLY A 80 -27.05 29.72 -1.67
C GLY A 80 -28.24 28.83 -2.04
N LYS A 81 -29.26 29.43 -2.66
CA LYS A 81 -30.41 28.69 -3.21
C LYS A 81 -29.96 27.81 -4.37
N VAL A 82 -30.59 26.65 -4.52
CA VAL A 82 -30.34 25.69 -5.61
C VAL A 82 -31.66 25.16 -6.17
N GLU A 83 -31.64 24.70 -7.42
CA GLU A 83 -32.81 24.11 -8.10
C GLU A 83 -32.85 22.57 -7.98
N GLU A 84 -31.97 22.00 -7.16
CA GLU A 84 -31.80 20.57 -6.98
C GLU A 84 -32.90 19.96 -6.09
N THR A 85 -33.12 18.65 -6.22
CA THR A 85 -34.08 17.94 -5.36
C THR A 85 -33.61 17.93 -3.88
N ILE A 86 -34.54 18.07 -2.93
CA ILE A 86 -34.21 18.00 -1.50
C ILE A 86 -33.54 16.66 -1.19
N GLY A 87 -32.39 16.70 -0.51
CA GLY A 87 -31.58 15.54 -0.17
C GLY A 87 -30.48 15.21 -1.18
N THR A 88 -30.40 15.93 -2.31
CA THR A 88 -29.28 15.76 -3.26
C THR A 88 -27.95 16.10 -2.60
N GLU A 89 -26.95 15.25 -2.81
CA GLU A 89 -25.57 15.45 -2.38
C GLU A 89 -24.84 16.34 -3.41
N LEU A 90 -24.27 17.45 -2.95
CA LEU A 90 -23.69 18.52 -3.78
C LEU A 90 -22.20 18.76 -3.49
N SER A 91 -21.52 17.89 -2.74
CA SER A 91 -20.11 18.09 -2.37
C SER A 91 -19.18 18.22 -3.56
N ALA A 92 -19.42 17.51 -4.66
CA ALA A 92 -18.61 17.65 -5.88
C ALA A 92 -18.61 19.10 -6.43
N ILE A 93 -19.69 19.84 -6.18
CA ILE A 93 -19.84 21.23 -6.62
C ILE A 93 -19.19 22.20 -5.64
N TYR A 94 -19.31 21.97 -4.33
CA TYR A 94 -19.00 22.97 -3.31
C TYR A 94 -17.81 22.63 -2.41
N CYS A 95 -17.49 21.36 -2.22
CA CYS A 95 -16.39 20.89 -1.40
C CYS A 95 -15.12 20.69 -2.23
N GLN A 96 -13.97 20.75 -1.57
CA GLN A 96 -12.78 20.08 -2.07
C GLN A 96 -13.03 18.56 -2.03
N GLU A 97 -12.60 17.84 -3.07
CA GLU A 97 -12.51 16.39 -2.97
C GLU A 97 -11.66 16.04 -1.75
N THR A 98 -12.14 15.09 -0.93
CA THR A 98 -11.29 14.57 0.14
C THR A 98 -10.01 14.01 -0.49
N VAL A 99 -8.90 14.05 0.25
CA VAL A 99 -7.63 13.50 -0.25
C VAL A 99 -7.79 12.04 -0.68
N ALA A 100 -8.64 11.27 0.02
CA ALA A 100 -8.95 9.89 -0.33
C ALA A 100 -9.75 9.72 -1.63
N GLN A 101 -10.60 10.69 -1.99
CA GLN A 101 -11.39 10.65 -3.25
C GLN A 101 -10.56 11.07 -4.47
N SER A 102 -9.58 11.95 -4.26
CA SER A 102 -8.68 12.43 -5.33
C SER A 102 -7.43 11.55 -5.52
N ALA A 103 -7.11 10.69 -4.55
CA ALA A 103 -5.96 9.80 -4.63
C ALA A 103 -6.24 8.54 -5.46
N VAL A 104 -5.45 8.35 -6.51
CA VAL A 104 -5.38 7.09 -7.25
C VAL A 104 -4.23 6.27 -6.66
N ILE A 105 -4.49 4.99 -6.38
CA ILE A 105 -3.47 4.11 -5.84
C ILE A 105 -2.26 4.00 -6.78
N GLN A 106 -1.07 4.16 -6.22
CA GLN A 106 0.19 3.98 -6.93
C GLN A 106 0.77 2.61 -6.54
N THR A 107 0.46 1.54 -7.28
CA THR A 107 0.78 0.16 -6.86
C THR A 107 2.25 -0.17 -7.05
N TRP A 108 2.99 -0.48 -5.97
CA TRP A 108 4.35 -1.02 -6.12
C TRP A 108 4.32 -2.34 -6.90
N PRO A 109 5.18 -2.51 -7.92
CA PRO A 109 5.14 -3.69 -8.79
C PRO A 109 5.30 -4.99 -7.99
N SER A 110 4.68 -6.05 -8.52
CA SER A 110 5.02 -7.40 -8.06
C SER A 110 6.43 -7.72 -8.52
N ILE A 111 7.29 -8.09 -7.58
CA ILE A 111 8.68 -8.43 -7.86
C ILE A 111 8.77 -9.94 -8.07
N GLU A 112 9.32 -10.35 -9.21
CA GLU A 112 9.40 -11.75 -9.63
C GLU A 112 10.66 -12.46 -9.08
N LEU A 113 10.72 -13.78 -9.28
CA LEU A 113 11.96 -14.56 -9.09
C LEU A 113 12.84 -14.44 -10.33
N LEU A 114 14.15 -14.64 -10.19
CA LEU A 114 15.11 -14.46 -11.29
C LEU A 114 14.78 -15.28 -12.55
N TYR A 115 14.35 -16.53 -12.38
CA TYR A 115 13.99 -17.38 -13.53
C TYR A 115 12.74 -16.89 -14.27
N ASN A 116 11.77 -16.28 -13.58
CA ASN A 116 10.61 -15.66 -14.21
C ASN A 116 11.01 -14.41 -15.00
N LEU A 117 11.88 -13.58 -14.42
CA LEU A 117 12.46 -12.43 -15.12
C LEU A 117 13.18 -12.86 -16.40
N ARG A 118 14.10 -13.83 -16.29
CA ARG A 118 14.84 -14.36 -17.44
C ARG A 118 13.90 -14.88 -18.53
N ARG A 119 12.87 -15.65 -18.15
CA ARG A 119 11.87 -16.17 -19.10
C ARG A 119 11.11 -15.05 -19.81
N SER A 120 10.72 -13.99 -19.10
CA SER A 120 10.05 -12.84 -19.71
C SER A 120 10.96 -12.16 -20.75
N LEU A 121 12.25 -11.98 -20.44
CA LEU A 121 13.24 -11.43 -21.37
C LEU A 121 13.44 -12.34 -22.59
N GLU A 122 13.58 -13.65 -22.39
CA GLU A 122 13.68 -14.64 -23.48
C GLU A 122 12.44 -14.63 -24.39
N ALA A 123 11.24 -14.50 -23.82
CA ALA A 123 9.98 -14.47 -24.56
C ALA A 123 9.86 -13.26 -25.50
N VAL A 124 10.51 -12.14 -25.18
CA VAL A 124 10.58 -10.94 -26.04
C VAL A 124 11.88 -10.86 -26.86
N GLY A 125 12.75 -11.87 -26.75
CA GLY A 125 14.02 -11.92 -27.48
C GLY A 125 15.10 -10.97 -26.96
N GLU A 126 14.99 -10.52 -25.71
CA GLU A 126 15.95 -9.63 -25.07
C GLU A 126 16.95 -10.41 -24.20
N ALA A 127 18.22 -10.00 -24.24
CA ALA A 127 19.29 -10.56 -23.43
C ALA A 127 20.19 -9.43 -22.89
N PRO A 128 19.66 -8.53 -22.06
CA PRO A 128 20.39 -7.35 -21.62
C PRO A 128 21.53 -7.72 -20.67
N LYS A 129 22.49 -6.80 -20.54
CA LYS A 129 23.51 -6.83 -19.49
C LYS A 129 23.22 -5.70 -18.52
N ILE A 130 22.89 -6.05 -17.27
CA ILE A 130 22.36 -5.10 -16.29
C ILE A 130 23.23 -5.15 -15.04
N THR A 131 23.67 -3.97 -14.58
CA THR A 131 24.25 -3.80 -13.25
C THR A 131 23.13 -3.71 -12.23
N TYR A 132 23.21 -4.48 -11.15
CA TYR A 132 22.25 -4.51 -10.07
C TYR A 132 22.87 -4.04 -8.75
N ARG A 133 22.03 -3.42 -7.92
CA ARG A 133 22.25 -3.21 -6.49
C ARG A 133 21.23 -4.00 -5.70
N ALA A 134 21.60 -4.51 -4.54
CA ALA A 134 20.67 -5.20 -3.66
C ALA A 134 20.23 -4.29 -2.50
N LYS A 135 19.03 -4.51 -1.96
CA LYS A 135 18.63 -4.03 -0.64
C LYS A 135 18.08 -5.21 0.16
N VAL A 136 18.23 -5.17 1.49
CA VAL A 136 17.65 -6.20 2.37
C VAL A 136 16.14 -6.20 2.22
N LYS A 137 15.56 -7.37 1.98
CA LYS A 137 14.11 -7.52 1.99
C LYS A 137 13.63 -7.58 3.43
N LEU A 138 12.86 -6.57 3.85
CA LEU A 138 12.25 -6.53 5.17
C LEU A 138 10.89 -7.24 5.16
N ASP A 139 10.56 -7.87 6.29
CA ASP A 139 9.27 -8.54 6.53
C ASP A 139 8.39 -7.61 7.38
N GLY A 140 7.55 -6.83 6.71
CA GLY A 140 6.61 -5.90 7.30
C GLY A 140 5.28 -5.86 6.56
N THR A 141 4.77 -4.66 6.32
CA THR A 141 3.66 -4.41 5.40
C THR A 141 4.00 -3.21 4.51
N ASN A 142 3.72 -3.33 3.21
CA ASN A 142 4.01 -2.25 2.26
C ASN A 142 3.16 -1.01 2.58
N GLY A 143 3.82 0.15 2.57
CA GLY A 143 3.19 1.46 2.73
C GLY A 143 3.60 2.42 1.62
N GLY A 144 2.64 3.23 1.18
CA GLY A 144 2.87 4.35 0.27
C GLY A 144 2.34 5.66 0.86
N ILE A 145 3.11 6.73 0.72
CA ILE A 145 2.70 8.09 1.11
C ILE A 145 2.74 8.95 -0.15
N GLN A 146 1.58 9.37 -0.63
CA GLN A 146 1.45 10.23 -1.80
C GLN A 146 1.44 11.68 -1.37
N ILE A 147 2.23 12.51 -2.03
CA ILE A 147 2.36 13.94 -1.79
C ILE A 147 1.93 14.66 -3.07
N PHE A 148 0.86 15.44 -2.93
CA PHE A 148 0.29 16.21 -4.02
C PHE A 148 1.03 17.52 -4.20
N THR A 149 0.94 18.09 -5.41
CA THR A 149 1.59 19.37 -5.74
C THR A 149 1.09 20.55 -4.90
N ASP A 150 -0.11 20.43 -4.32
CA ASP A 150 -0.75 21.41 -3.45
C ASP A 150 -0.51 21.15 -1.94
N GLY A 151 0.30 20.15 -1.59
CA GLY A 151 0.62 19.81 -0.20
C GLY A 151 -0.37 18.85 0.47
N ARG A 152 -1.43 18.39 -0.22
CA ARG A 152 -2.25 17.30 0.31
C ARG A 152 -1.44 16.00 0.39
N VAL A 153 -1.76 15.15 1.35
CA VAL A 153 -1.07 13.87 1.59
C VAL A 153 -2.08 12.73 1.65
N ALA A 154 -1.94 11.75 0.77
CA ALA A 154 -2.70 10.50 0.84
C ALA A 154 -1.81 9.36 1.35
N VAL A 155 -2.44 8.36 1.95
CA VAL A 155 -1.75 7.17 2.45
C VAL A 155 -2.36 5.93 1.82
N GLN A 156 -1.52 4.97 1.47
CA GLN A 156 -1.96 3.71 0.89
C GLN A 156 -1.23 2.51 1.53
N SER A 157 -1.94 1.39 1.57
CA SER A 157 -1.32 0.07 1.68
C SER A 157 -0.84 -0.40 0.30
N ARG A 158 -0.53 -1.70 0.17
CA ARG A 158 -0.25 -2.33 -1.13
C ARG A 158 -1.40 -2.20 -2.13
N SER A 159 -2.65 -2.23 -1.66
CA SER A 159 -3.83 -2.45 -2.51
C SER A 159 -4.96 -1.45 -2.31
N GLN A 160 -4.88 -0.56 -1.31
CA GLN A 160 -5.96 0.37 -0.98
C GLN A 160 -5.43 1.72 -0.50
N ILE A 161 -6.17 2.79 -0.79
CA ILE A 161 -6.04 4.04 -0.04
C ILE A 161 -6.60 3.80 1.37
N ILE A 162 -5.87 4.24 2.38
CA ILE A 162 -6.17 3.98 3.79
C ILE A 162 -6.26 5.28 4.58
N SER A 163 -6.95 5.23 5.72
CA SER A 163 -7.11 6.35 6.66
C SER A 163 -6.94 5.84 8.10
N PRO A 164 -6.83 6.72 9.10
CA PRO A 164 -6.80 6.27 10.50
C PRO A 164 -8.00 5.40 10.92
N GLU A 165 -9.15 5.57 10.27
CA GLU A 165 -10.37 4.77 10.49
C GLU A 165 -10.33 3.42 9.77
N ASN A 166 -9.59 3.32 8.66
CA ASN A 166 -9.36 2.09 7.89
C ASN A 166 -7.85 1.85 7.74
N ASP A 167 -7.18 1.54 8.86
CA ASP A 167 -5.73 1.60 9.00
C ASP A 167 -5.03 0.30 8.55
N ASN A 168 -3.76 0.42 8.14
CA ASN A 168 -2.84 -0.69 7.92
C ASN A 168 -1.88 -0.81 9.12
N LEU A 169 -2.33 -1.48 10.18
CA LEU A 169 -1.52 -1.78 11.36
C LEU A 169 -0.87 -0.52 12.00
N GLY A 170 -1.59 0.61 12.01
CA GLY A 170 -1.10 1.86 12.60
C GLY A 170 -0.36 2.77 11.63
N PHE A 171 -0.15 2.37 10.37
CA PHE A 171 0.60 3.16 9.39
C PHE A 171 -0.14 4.46 9.02
N ALA A 172 -1.44 4.39 8.71
CA ALA A 172 -2.23 5.56 8.35
C ALA A 172 -2.34 6.55 9.51
N ASN A 173 -2.55 6.04 10.72
CA ASN A 173 -2.55 6.87 11.92
C ASN A 173 -1.16 7.49 12.22
N TRP A 174 -0.06 6.77 11.98
CA TRP A 174 1.28 7.35 12.15
C TRP A 174 1.55 8.46 11.12
N VAL A 175 1.15 8.27 9.86
CA VAL A 175 1.30 9.31 8.83
C VAL A 175 0.43 10.53 9.16
N SER A 176 -0.80 10.36 9.67
CA SER A 176 -1.66 11.50 10.03
C SER A 176 -1.06 12.37 11.15
N GLN A 177 -0.37 11.76 12.10
CA GLN A 177 0.37 12.47 13.16
C GLN A 177 1.60 13.21 12.64
N ASN A 178 2.11 12.81 11.48
CA ASN A 178 3.30 13.38 10.83
C ASN A 178 2.97 14.09 9.51
N ILE A 179 1.70 14.43 9.27
CA ILE A 179 1.22 14.85 7.94
C ILE A 179 1.93 16.11 7.45
N ASP A 180 2.21 17.05 8.35
CA ASP A 180 2.92 18.30 8.03
C ASP A 180 4.36 18.05 7.55
N VAL A 181 5.00 16.98 8.02
CA VAL A 181 6.36 16.60 7.61
C VAL A 181 6.37 16.20 6.14
N PHE A 182 5.36 15.44 5.70
CA PHE A 182 5.21 15.01 4.31
C PHE A 182 4.62 16.10 3.41
N ALA A 183 3.66 16.89 3.89
CA ALA A 183 3.07 17.99 3.13
C ALA A 183 4.11 19.01 2.67
N ARG A 184 5.15 19.25 3.48
CA ARG A 184 6.28 20.13 3.13
C ARG A 184 7.17 19.62 1.99
N LEU A 185 7.03 18.36 1.61
CA LEU A 185 7.76 17.77 0.46
C LEU A 185 7.04 18.02 -0.87
N ALA A 186 5.91 18.74 -0.85
CA ALA A 186 5.22 19.14 -2.07
C ALA A 186 6.17 19.82 -3.03
N SER A 187 6.13 19.37 -4.28
CA SER A 187 6.95 19.86 -5.36
C SER A 187 6.07 20.14 -6.58
N PRO A 188 6.60 20.72 -7.67
CA PRO A 188 5.86 20.86 -8.92
C PRO A 188 5.36 19.53 -9.52
N GLU A 189 5.92 18.40 -9.08
CA GLU A 189 5.47 17.05 -9.44
C GLU A 189 4.91 16.28 -8.23
N HIS A 190 3.91 15.44 -8.48
CA HIS A 190 3.40 14.50 -7.49
C HIS A 190 4.50 13.50 -7.13
N ALA A 191 4.62 13.18 -5.84
CA ALA A 191 5.56 12.18 -5.37
C ALA A 191 4.84 11.06 -4.62
N THR A 192 5.35 9.84 -4.69
CA THR A 192 4.93 8.73 -3.83
C THR A 192 6.13 8.08 -3.18
N ILE A 193 6.20 8.12 -1.86
CA ILE A 193 7.25 7.49 -1.08
C ILE A 193 6.82 6.05 -0.80
N PHE A 194 7.60 5.07 -1.26
CA PHE A 194 7.38 3.66 -1.03
C PHE A 194 8.35 3.10 0.01
N GLY A 195 7.80 2.41 0.99
CA GLY A 195 8.59 1.78 2.04
C GLY A 195 7.90 0.58 2.66
N GLU A 196 8.64 -0.07 3.54
CA GLU A 196 8.12 -1.14 4.38
C GLU A 196 7.83 -0.56 5.77
N TRP A 197 6.59 -0.70 6.23
CA TRP A 197 6.19 -0.44 7.60
C TRP A 197 6.52 -1.67 8.44
N CYS A 198 7.44 -1.54 9.39
CA CYS A 198 8.02 -2.65 10.15
C CYS A 198 8.06 -2.36 11.64
N GLY A 199 8.41 -3.36 12.44
CA GLY A 199 8.57 -3.25 13.89
C GLY A 199 7.60 -4.13 14.68
N LYS A 200 7.66 -3.99 16.00
CA LYS A 200 6.86 -4.80 16.92
C LYS A 200 5.36 -4.66 16.63
N GLY A 201 4.71 -5.82 16.47
CA GLY A 201 3.28 -5.91 16.20
C GLY A 201 2.88 -5.76 14.73
N ILE A 202 3.85 -5.72 13.80
CA ILE A 202 3.57 -5.74 12.36
C ILE A 202 3.68 -7.16 11.80
N GLN A 203 4.89 -7.75 11.86
CA GLN A 203 5.14 -9.17 11.57
C GLN A 203 5.81 -9.81 12.79
N LYS A 204 6.20 -11.10 12.70
CA LYS A 204 6.69 -11.87 13.86
C LYS A 204 7.98 -12.67 13.62
N ARG A 205 8.44 -12.84 12.38
CA ARG A 205 9.41 -13.89 12.02
C ARG A 205 10.87 -13.41 11.97
N THR A 206 11.10 -12.17 11.59
CA THR A 206 12.44 -11.64 11.29
C THR A 206 12.97 -10.69 12.36
N ALA A 207 14.25 -10.34 12.29
CA ALA A 207 14.88 -9.38 13.19
C ALA A 207 14.12 -8.05 13.27
N VAL A 208 13.63 -7.53 12.13
CA VAL A 208 12.94 -6.24 12.08
C VAL A 208 11.65 -6.23 12.90
N SER A 209 11.03 -7.40 13.11
CA SER A 209 9.83 -7.52 13.97
C SER A 209 10.11 -7.33 15.46
N GLN A 210 11.38 -7.36 15.88
CA GLN A 210 11.80 -7.19 17.27
C GLN A 210 12.13 -5.72 17.61
N VAL A 211 12.18 -4.83 16.61
CA VAL A 211 12.33 -3.39 16.85
C VAL A 211 11.17 -2.92 17.73
N ASP A 212 11.48 -2.29 18.85
CA ASP A 212 10.54 -1.99 19.94
C ASP A 212 9.43 -0.97 19.58
N ARG A 213 9.64 -0.24 18.49
CA ARG A 213 8.71 0.69 17.87
C ARG A 213 8.47 0.37 16.40
N LYS A 214 7.45 1.01 15.82
CA LYS A 214 7.17 0.91 14.38
C LYS A 214 7.99 1.95 13.63
N ILE A 215 8.53 1.55 12.48
CA ILE A 215 9.38 2.38 11.63
C ILE A 215 8.95 2.24 10.17
N PHE A 216 9.24 3.26 9.36
CA PHE A 216 9.04 3.25 7.92
C PHE A 216 10.39 3.22 7.19
N ALA A 217 10.72 2.06 6.63
CA ALA A 217 11.95 1.83 5.88
C ALA A 217 11.71 2.08 4.38
N VAL A 218 12.06 3.27 3.91
CA VAL A 218 11.87 3.71 2.52
C VAL A 218 12.86 3.03 1.60
N PHE A 219 12.36 2.39 0.54
CA PHE A 219 13.20 1.73 -0.46
C PHE A 219 13.16 2.40 -1.84
N ALA A 220 12.14 3.20 -2.13
CA ALA A 220 12.02 3.93 -3.40
C ALA A 220 11.11 5.17 -3.29
N VAL A 221 11.31 6.13 -4.19
CA VAL A 221 10.41 7.28 -4.38
C VAL A 221 9.99 7.31 -5.85
N GLN A 222 8.70 7.48 -6.09
CA GLN A 222 8.17 7.75 -7.42
C GLN A 222 7.89 9.24 -7.58
N PHE A 223 8.18 9.79 -8.76
CA PHE A 223 7.73 11.10 -9.21
C PHE A 223 6.79 10.94 -10.41
N GLY A 224 5.71 11.72 -10.47
CA GLY A 224 4.68 11.60 -11.50
C GLY A 224 3.77 10.38 -11.33
N GLY A 225 3.22 9.85 -12.43
CA GLY A 225 2.25 8.75 -12.41
C GLY A 225 0.79 9.16 -12.16
N VAL A 226 0.48 10.44 -12.34
CA VAL A 226 -0.87 11.00 -12.31
C VAL A 226 -1.08 11.92 -13.51
N ASP A 227 -2.33 12.28 -13.80
CA ASP A 227 -2.71 13.17 -14.91
C ASP A 227 -2.16 12.74 -16.28
N GLY A 228 -2.03 11.43 -16.49
CA GLY A 228 -1.49 10.85 -17.74
C GLY A 228 0.02 11.03 -17.94
N LYS A 229 0.76 11.50 -16.93
CA LYS A 229 2.23 11.60 -16.98
C LYS A 229 2.86 10.28 -16.57
N LEU A 230 3.93 9.89 -17.27
CA LEU A 230 4.75 8.74 -16.91
C LEU A 230 5.34 8.92 -15.51
N ALA A 231 5.38 7.82 -14.76
CA ALA A 231 6.02 7.76 -13.48
C ALA A 231 7.52 7.50 -13.65
N LYS A 232 8.33 8.13 -12.81
CA LYS A 232 9.76 7.88 -12.69
C LYS A 232 10.11 7.39 -11.30
N LEU A 233 11.10 6.51 -11.20
CA LEU A 233 11.55 5.91 -9.95
C LEU A 233 12.96 6.38 -9.58
N GLU A 234 13.12 6.73 -8.30
CA GLU A 234 14.39 6.89 -7.62
C GLU A 234 14.57 5.78 -6.60
N ILE A 235 15.72 5.11 -6.64
CA ILE A 235 16.07 3.96 -5.81
C ILE A 235 17.37 4.15 -5.06
N CYS A 236 18.18 5.15 -5.45
CA CYS A 236 19.46 5.45 -4.82
C CYS A 236 19.23 5.98 -3.40
N PRO A 237 19.75 5.31 -2.36
CA PRO A 237 19.57 5.71 -0.96
C PRO A 237 19.98 7.17 -0.71
N ASP A 238 21.07 7.64 -1.30
CA ASP A 238 21.57 9.00 -1.07
C ASP A 238 20.59 10.05 -1.61
N LYS A 239 20.10 9.86 -2.84
CA LYS A 239 19.11 10.76 -3.45
C LYS A 239 17.76 10.71 -2.73
N ILE A 240 17.35 9.53 -2.27
CA ILE A 240 16.14 9.39 -1.43
C ILE A 240 16.34 10.13 -0.10
N ALA A 241 17.50 10.00 0.54
CA ALA A 241 17.79 10.68 1.80
C ALA A 241 17.87 12.21 1.65
N GLU A 242 18.33 12.71 0.51
CA GLU A 242 18.28 14.14 0.16
C GLU A 242 16.85 14.66 0.01
N PHE A 243 15.95 13.85 -0.55
CA PHE A 243 14.54 14.20 -0.72
C PHE A 243 13.75 14.13 0.60
N LEU A 244 14.06 13.17 1.47
CA LEU A 244 13.29 12.90 2.67
C LEU A 244 13.64 13.82 3.85
N PRO A 245 12.67 14.13 4.71
CA PRO A 245 12.92 14.88 5.92
C PRO A 245 13.62 13.99 6.95
N LYS A 246 14.46 14.59 7.78
CA LYS A 246 15.02 13.89 8.96
C LYS A 246 13.89 13.60 9.93
N HIS A 247 13.71 12.32 10.27
CA HIS A 247 12.68 11.86 11.19
C HIS A 247 13.17 10.60 11.96
N PRO A 248 12.91 10.46 13.27
CA PRO A 248 13.44 9.35 14.08
C PRO A 248 12.93 7.95 13.70
N ASP A 249 11.79 7.91 12.98
CA ASP A 249 11.14 6.66 12.56
C ASP A 249 11.17 6.45 11.03
N ILE A 250 11.79 7.35 10.27
CA ILE A 250 11.97 7.18 8.82
C ILE A 250 13.42 6.79 8.57
N PHE A 251 13.60 5.65 7.90
CA PHE A 251 14.91 5.15 7.52
C PHE A 251 14.95 4.97 6.02
N VAL A 252 16.04 5.40 5.38
CA VAL A 252 16.29 5.03 3.98
C VAL A 252 17.06 3.74 3.98
N LEU A 253 16.51 2.73 3.32
CA LEU A 253 17.12 1.42 3.25
C LEU A 253 18.37 1.50 2.34
N PRO A 254 19.57 1.19 2.87
CA PRO A 254 20.81 1.30 2.12
C PRO A 254 20.93 0.15 1.11
N PHE A 255 21.88 0.29 0.21
CA PHE A 255 22.30 -0.83 -0.62
C PHE A 255 23.07 -1.85 0.23
N TYR A 256 22.80 -3.13 -0.01
CA TYR A 256 23.52 -4.26 0.53
C TYR A 256 24.63 -4.67 -0.46
N GLY A 257 25.86 -4.71 0.04
CA GLY A 257 27.03 -5.16 -0.72
C GLY A 257 27.37 -4.26 -1.92
N GLU A 258 28.29 -4.76 -2.73
CA GLU A 258 28.78 -4.11 -3.95
C GLU A 258 27.84 -4.36 -5.15
N PRO A 259 27.83 -3.48 -6.16
CA PRO A 259 27.17 -3.74 -7.43
C PRO A 259 27.69 -5.03 -8.09
N PHE A 260 26.78 -5.73 -8.77
CA PHE A 260 27.11 -6.92 -9.55
C PHE A 260 26.39 -6.87 -10.90
N ILE A 261 26.90 -7.61 -11.88
CA ILE A 261 26.35 -7.60 -13.24
C ILE A 261 25.69 -8.95 -13.55
N LEU A 262 24.48 -8.92 -14.07
CA LEU A 262 23.85 -10.07 -14.72
C LEU A 262 23.84 -9.87 -16.23
N ASP A 263 24.51 -10.76 -16.95
CA ASP A 263 24.50 -10.80 -18.40
C ASP A 263 23.53 -11.88 -18.87
N PHE A 264 22.31 -11.47 -19.25
CA PHE A 264 21.26 -12.41 -19.64
C PHE A 264 21.57 -13.15 -20.95
N GLY A 265 22.60 -12.72 -21.69
CA GLY A 265 23.13 -13.44 -22.86
C GLY A 265 24.22 -14.46 -22.54
N ALA A 266 24.77 -14.47 -21.30
CA ALA A 266 25.90 -15.31 -20.92
C ALA A 266 25.55 -16.24 -19.75
N ARG A 267 24.94 -17.39 -20.06
CA ARG A 267 24.42 -18.35 -19.07
C ARG A 267 25.47 -18.85 -18.05
N GLU A 268 26.72 -19.07 -18.46
CA GLU A 268 27.79 -19.49 -17.53
C GLU A 268 28.12 -18.38 -16.52
N GLN A 269 28.14 -17.12 -16.96
CA GLN A 269 28.36 -15.97 -16.09
C GLN A 269 27.20 -15.81 -15.11
N LEU A 270 25.95 -15.95 -15.59
CA LEU A 270 24.78 -15.95 -14.71
C LEU A 270 24.90 -17.00 -13.62
N ALA A 271 25.31 -18.23 -13.95
CA ALA A 271 25.43 -19.30 -12.95
C ALA A 271 26.40 -18.93 -11.82
N SER A 272 27.57 -18.39 -12.17
CA SER A 272 28.55 -17.92 -11.18
C SER A 272 28.02 -16.79 -10.30
N VAL A 273 27.27 -15.84 -10.86
CA VAL A 273 26.70 -14.75 -10.05
C VAL A 273 25.55 -15.25 -9.18
N VAL A 274 24.73 -16.18 -9.68
CA VAL A 274 23.66 -16.82 -8.91
C VAL A 274 24.21 -17.53 -7.67
N ASP A 275 25.33 -18.24 -7.77
CA ASP A 275 25.98 -18.85 -6.60
C ASP A 275 26.39 -17.81 -5.55
N THR A 276 26.91 -16.67 -6.01
CA THR A 276 27.27 -15.54 -5.14
C THR A 276 26.03 -14.94 -4.46
N LEU A 277 24.93 -14.80 -5.20
CA LEU A 277 23.67 -14.29 -4.65
C LEU A 277 23.04 -15.26 -3.64
N ASN A 278 23.13 -16.57 -3.87
CA ASN A 278 22.68 -17.57 -2.90
C ASN A 278 23.45 -17.46 -1.59
N GLN A 279 24.78 -17.33 -1.63
CA GLN A 279 25.60 -17.11 -0.43
C GLN A 279 25.25 -15.80 0.30
N ALA A 280 24.95 -14.74 -0.45
CA ALA A 280 24.51 -13.47 0.11
C ALA A 280 23.15 -13.61 0.83
N VAL A 281 22.18 -14.30 0.22
CA VAL A 281 20.87 -14.55 0.84
C VAL A 281 21.00 -15.42 2.08
N ASP A 282 21.82 -16.46 2.06
CA ASP A 282 22.10 -17.31 3.23
C ASP A 282 22.70 -16.51 4.39
N THR A 283 23.54 -15.52 4.07
CA THR A 283 24.15 -14.62 5.06
C THR A 283 23.08 -13.74 5.70
N VAL A 284 22.22 -13.12 4.88
CA VAL A 284 21.11 -12.28 5.34
C VAL A 284 20.09 -13.08 6.14
N GLU A 285 19.79 -14.33 5.74
CA GLU A 285 18.83 -15.17 6.46
C GLU A 285 19.33 -15.54 7.86
N LYS A 286 20.64 -15.73 8.04
CA LYS A 286 21.22 -16.01 9.37
C LYS A 286 21.08 -14.80 10.30
N VAL A 287 21.48 -13.63 9.81
CA VAL A 287 21.42 -12.36 10.54
C VAL A 287 21.13 -11.23 9.57
N ASP A 288 20.00 -10.54 9.77
CA ASP A 288 19.69 -9.33 9.00
C ASP A 288 20.77 -8.25 9.27
N PRO A 289 21.59 -7.90 8.28
CA PRO A 289 22.74 -7.03 8.50
C PRO A 289 22.31 -5.60 8.80
N TRP A 290 21.25 -5.11 8.16
CA TRP A 290 20.79 -3.74 8.33
C TRP A 290 20.13 -3.55 9.69
N VAL A 291 19.31 -4.52 10.12
CA VAL A 291 18.67 -4.46 11.45
C VAL A 291 19.72 -4.54 12.56
N LYS A 292 20.74 -5.41 12.40
CA LYS A 292 21.85 -5.50 13.35
C LYS A 292 22.62 -4.21 13.46
N GLU A 293 23.01 -3.61 12.34
CA GLU A 293 23.79 -2.37 12.33
C GLU A 293 22.99 -1.18 12.87
N THR A 294 21.72 -1.07 12.49
CA THR A 294 20.89 0.10 12.80
C THR A 294 20.30 0.04 14.21
N PHE A 295 19.91 -1.15 14.68
CA PHE A 295 19.16 -1.33 15.93
C PHE A 295 19.87 -2.21 16.97
N GLY A 296 21.00 -2.83 16.62
CA GLY A 296 21.71 -3.76 17.51
C GLY A 296 20.97 -5.07 17.75
N ILE A 297 19.99 -5.40 16.91
CA ILE A 297 19.15 -6.60 17.04
C ILE A 297 19.64 -7.67 16.08
N GLU A 298 19.94 -8.85 16.61
CA GLU A 298 20.25 -10.03 15.79
C GLU A 298 19.01 -10.91 15.62
N GLY A 299 18.83 -11.42 14.40
CA GLY A 299 17.73 -12.31 14.06
C GLY A 299 17.68 -12.55 12.56
N LEU A 300 16.75 -13.39 12.11
CA LEU A 300 16.65 -13.77 10.71
C LEU A 300 16.31 -12.57 9.81
N GLY A 301 16.98 -12.43 8.67
CA GLY A 301 16.53 -11.60 7.55
C GLY A 301 15.66 -12.40 6.58
N GLU A 302 14.84 -11.72 5.77
CA GLU A 302 13.97 -12.41 4.80
C GLU A 302 14.72 -12.76 3.50
N GLY A 303 15.61 -11.88 3.05
CA GLY A 303 16.36 -12.04 1.81
C GLY A 303 16.76 -10.72 1.18
N LEU A 304 16.79 -10.65 -0.15
CA LEU A 304 17.24 -9.50 -0.92
C LEU A 304 16.24 -9.15 -2.03
N VAL A 305 16.16 -7.86 -2.35
CA VAL A 305 15.55 -7.36 -3.59
C VAL A 305 16.64 -6.71 -4.43
N MET A 306 16.65 -7.03 -5.72
CA MET A 306 17.66 -6.61 -6.68
C MET A 306 17.06 -5.54 -7.59
N PHE A 307 17.74 -4.40 -7.59
CA PHE A 307 17.35 -3.16 -8.26
C PHE A 307 18.35 -2.91 -9.40
N PRO A 308 17.91 -2.79 -10.66
CA PRO A 308 18.77 -2.30 -11.73
C PRO A 308 19.38 -0.96 -11.32
N GLU A 309 20.69 -0.85 -11.42
CA GLU A 309 21.37 0.40 -11.13
C GLU A 309 21.10 1.40 -12.26
N SER A 310 20.66 2.59 -11.90
CA SER A 310 20.44 3.71 -12.81
C SER A 310 21.09 4.96 -12.21
N GLY A 311 21.90 5.65 -13.01
CA GLY A 311 22.49 6.94 -12.61
C GLY A 311 21.44 8.07 -12.52
N GLU A 312 20.28 7.87 -13.14
CA GLU A 312 19.20 8.84 -13.29
C GLU A 312 17.84 8.24 -12.89
N LEU A 313 16.81 9.09 -12.83
CA LEU A 313 15.43 8.65 -12.64
C LEU A 313 14.99 7.70 -13.76
N SER A 314 14.59 6.48 -13.40
CA SER A 314 14.16 5.47 -14.37
C SER A 314 12.67 5.55 -14.65
N GLU A 315 12.24 5.36 -15.91
CA GLU A 315 10.81 5.19 -16.22
C GLU A 315 10.29 3.95 -15.48
N ARG A 316 9.18 4.10 -14.75
CA ARG A 316 8.70 3.13 -13.77
C ARG A 316 8.35 1.78 -14.39
N LEU A 317 7.64 1.78 -15.51
CA LEU A 317 7.07 0.55 -16.08
C LEU A 317 8.18 -0.39 -16.55
N SER A 318 9.11 0.11 -17.37
CA SER A 318 10.25 -0.68 -17.83
C SER A 318 11.21 -1.05 -16.69
N TYR A 319 11.37 -0.16 -15.70
CA TYR A 319 12.22 -0.45 -14.55
C TYR A 319 11.64 -1.59 -13.69
N ALA A 320 10.32 -1.61 -13.49
CA ALA A 320 9.64 -2.61 -12.68
C ALA A 320 9.77 -4.03 -13.23
N GLU A 321 9.82 -4.17 -14.56
CA GLU A 321 9.96 -5.45 -15.25
C GLU A 321 11.33 -6.11 -15.02
N LEU A 322 12.32 -5.35 -14.57
CA LEU A 322 13.70 -5.81 -14.35
C LEU A 322 14.00 -6.09 -12.86
N LEU A 323 13.05 -5.86 -11.96
CA LEU A 323 13.20 -6.17 -10.54
C LEU A 323 13.07 -7.68 -10.31
N PHE A 324 13.94 -8.24 -9.47
CA PHE A 324 13.73 -9.58 -8.93
C PHE A 324 14.06 -9.64 -7.44
N LYS A 325 13.55 -10.68 -6.78
CA LYS A 325 13.75 -10.94 -5.35
C LYS A 325 14.33 -12.32 -5.13
N ALA A 326 15.01 -12.49 -4.01
CA ALA A 326 15.47 -13.76 -3.51
C ALA A 326 15.17 -13.85 -2.01
N LYS A 327 14.65 -14.99 -1.56
CA LYS A 327 14.30 -15.22 -0.16
C LYS A 327 15.04 -16.42 0.39
N GLY A 328 15.49 -16.31 1.64
CA GLY A 328 16.08 -17.44 2.36
C GLY A 328 15.08 -18.59 2.52
N GLU A 329 15.59 -19.80 2.74
CA GLU A 329 14.79 -21.04 2.76
C GLU A 329 13.58 -20.95 3.70
N LYS A 330 13.76 -20.33 4.88
CA LYS A 330 12.71 -20.20 5.91
C LYS A 330 11.61 -19.21 5.53
N HIS A 331 11.80 -18.42 4.47
CA HIS A 331 10.89 -17.38 4.01
C HIS A 331 10.36 -17.62 2.60
N GLN A 332 10.79 -18.69 1.94
CA GLN A 332 10.32 -19.06 0.61
C GLN A 332 8.89 -19.61 0.67
N ALA A 333 8.05 -19.14 -0.25
CA ALA A 333 6.68 -19.63 -0.40
C ALA A 333 6.64 -20.92 -1.25
N VAL A 334 7.65 -21.15 -2.10
CA VAL A 334 7.85 -22.39 -2.87
C VAL A 334 9.11 -23.05 -2.34
N LYS A 335 9.13 -24.37 -2.17
CA LYS A 335 10.34 -25.09 -1.79
C LYS A 335 11.27 -25.20 -3.00
N THR A 336 12.21 -24.27 -3.18
CA THR A 336 13.23 -24.35 -4.24
C THR A 336 14.53 -24.93 -3.69
N LYS A 337 15.38 -25.50 -4.56
CA LYS A 337 16.71 -25.98 -4.12
C LYS A 337 17.64 -24.85 -3.67
N ALA A 338 17.41 -23.62 -4.16
CA ALA A 338 18.19 -22.45 -3.81
C ALA A 338 17.34 -21.17 -3.90
N PRO A 339 17.65 -20.11 -3.11
CA PRO A 339 17.00 -18.80 -3.18
C PRO A 339 16.97 -18.12 -4.55
N VAL A 340 18.04 -18.29 -5.33
CA VAL A 340 18.22 -17.74 -6.66
C VAL A 340 18.48 -18.89 -7.63
N GLN A 341 17.67 -18.94 -8.68
CA GLN A 341 17.73 -19.99 -9.69
C GLN A 341 17.61 -19.39 -11.08
N ILE A 342 18.29 -20.02 -12.02
CA ILE A 342 18.27 -19.66 -13.45
C ILE A 342 17.06 -20.28 -14.14
N ASP A 343 16.68 -21.50 -13.74
CA ASP A 343 15.55 -22.25 -14.27
C ASP A 343 14.58 -22.62 -13.13
N PRO A 344 13.27 -22.76 -13.41
CA PRO A 344 12.31 -23.24 -12.42
C PRO A 344 12.54 -24.71 -12.05
N GLU A 345 12.04 -25.12 -10.88
CA GLU A 345 12.01 -26.53 -10.50
C GLU A 345 11.00 -27.32 -11.34
N VAL A 346 11.40 -28.51 -11.78
CA VAL A 346 10.51 -29.40 -12.54
C VAL A 346 9.86 -30.38 -11.58
N ALA A 347 8.55 -30.25 -11.37
CA ALA A 347 7.77 -31.25 -10.66
C ALA A 347 7.69 -32.54 -11.49
N GLN A 348 8.19 -33.66 -10.95
CA GLN A 348 8.18 -34.95 -11.63
C GLN A 348 6.86 -35.70 -11.48
N SER A 349 6.01 -35.25 -10.55
CA SER A 349 4.68 -35.79 -10.28
C SER A 349 3.76 -34.74 -9.64
N ILE A 350 2.46 -35.04 -9.54
CA ILE A 350 1.49 -34.19 -8.81
C ILE A 350 1.87 -34.10 -7.32
N GLU A 351 2.40 -35.17 -6.74
CA GLU A 351 2.84 -35.20 -5.34
C GLU A 351 4.06 -34.28 -5.13
N ASP A 352 5.03 -34.33 -6.03
CA ASP A 352 6.18 -33.42 -6.00
C ASP A 352 5.74 -31.97 -6.16
N PHE A 353 4.78 -31.69 -7.05
CA PHE A 353 4.21 -30.36 -7.21
C PHE A 353 3.56 -29.86 -5.91
N VAL A 354 2.76 -30.70 -5.24
CA VAL A 354 2.16 -30.36 -3.94
C VAL A 354 3.25 -30.07 -2.91
N ASN A 355 4.30 -30.88 -2.83
CA ASN A 355 5.41 -30.65 -1.90
C ASN A 355 6.21 -29.36 -2.18
N LEU A 356 6.29 -28.94 -3.44
CA LEU A 356 6.92 -27.69 -3.84
C LEU A 356 6.10 -26.47 -3.42
N PHE A 357 4.78 -26.50 -3.61
CA PHE A 357 3.93 -25.31 -3.45
C PHE A 357 3.13 -25.25 -2.15
N VAL A 358 2.86 -26.38 -1.50
CA VAL A 358 2.09 -26.44 -0.25
C VAL A 358 3.03 -26.42 0.96
N THR A 359 3.76 -25.30 1.11
CA THR A 359 4.73 -25.10 2.18
C THR A 359 4.08 -24.48 3.42
N PRO A 360 4.60 -24.75 4.65
CA PRO A 360 4.13 -24.07 5.86
C PRO A 360 4.19 -22.54 5.75
N ALA A 361 5.24 -22.00 5.14
CA ALA A 361 5.40 -20.56 4.96
C ALA A 361 4.29 -19.94 4.09
N ARG A 362 3.90 -20.60 2.99
CA ARG A 362 2.80 -20.12 2.12
C ARG A 362 1.43 -20.31 2.76
N LEU A 363 1.23 -21.41 3.49
CA LEU A 363 0.01 -21.63 4.26
C LEU A 363 -0.17 -20.55 5.33
N GLU A 364 0.89 -20.18 6.05
CA GLU A 364 0.88 -19.06 7.01
C GLU A 364 0.62 -17.70 6.36
N GLN A 365 1.15 -17.47 5.15
CA GLN A 365 0.85 -16.27 4.37
C GLN A 365 -0.65 -16.18 4.06
N ALA A 366 -1.27 -17.28 3.64
CA ALA A 366 -2.70 -17.32 3.37
C ALA A 366 -3.55 -17.05 4.61
N VAL A 367 -3.18 -17.62 5.77
CA VAL A 367 -3.84 -17.34 7.07
C VAL A 367 -3.77 -15.86 7.41
N THR A 368 -2.60 -15.24 7.22
CA THR A 368 -2.38 -13.81 7.48
C THR A 368 -3.21 -12.96 6.54
N ALA A 369 -3.23 -13.30 5.25
CA ALA A 369 -3.94 -12.54 4.22
C ALA A 369 -5.47 -12.51 4.43
N VAL A 370 -6.05 -13.56 5.02
CA VAL A 370 -7.50 -13.61 5.34
C VAL A 370 -7.84 -13.12 6.75
N GLY A 371 -6.85 -12.57 7.48
CA GLY A 371 -7.04 -12.05 8.84
C GLY A 371 -7.52 -13.14 9.82
N CYS A 372 -6.94 -14.34 9.72
CA CYS A 372 -7.22 -15.42 10.67
C CYS A 372 -6.27 -15.30 11.88
N ASP A 373 -6.78 -14.74 12.97
CA ASP A 373 -6.05 -14.66 14.25
C ASP A 373 -5.98 -16.03 14.95
N ARG A 374 -6.90 -16.93 14.57
CA ARG A 374 -7.02 -18.33 14.97
C ARG A 374 -7.56 -19.15 13.80
N PHE A 375 -7.31 -20.46 13.81
CA PHE A 375 -7.81 -21.39 12.79
C PHE A 375 -9.32 -21.63 12.95
N ASP A 376 -10.11 -20.69 12.44
CA ASP A 376 -11.57 -20.74 12.45
C ASP A 376 -12.10 -21.49 11.22
N MET A 377 -12.91 -22.52 11.44
CA MET A 377 -13.51 -23.31 10.35
C MET A 377 -14.51 -22.49 9.51
N ALA A 378 -15.06 -21.39 10.01
CA ALA A 378 -15.88 -20.48 9.22
C ALA A 378 -15.06 -19.76 8.12
N LYS A 379 -13.75 -19.56 8.34
CA LYS A 379 -12.85 -18.85 7.42
C LYS A 379 -12.12 -19.78 6.44
N ILE A 380 -12.29 -21.10 6.54
CA ILE A 380 -11.56 -22.07 5.69
C ILE A 380 -11.85 -21.87 4.19
N GLY A 381 -13.06 -21.44 3.82
CA GLY A 381 -13.42 -21.16 2.44
C GLY A 381 -12.60 -20.00 1.85
N ALA A 382 -12.53 -18.89 2.57
CA ALA A 382 -11.73 -17.72 2.17
C ALA A 382 -10.23 -18.05 2.11
N PHE A 383 -9.74 -18.79 3.10
CA PHE A 383 -8.36 -19.30 3.13
C PHE A 383 -8.03 -20.13 1.89
N LEU A 384 -8.85 -21.14 1.56
CA LEU A 384 -8.63 -22.00 0.40
C LEU A 384 -8.73 -21.21 -0.90
N GLN A 385 -9.68 -20.28 -1.02
CA GLN A 385 -9.81 -19.45 -2.21
C GLN A 385 -8.55 -18.60 -2.46
N TRP A 386 -8.05 -17.93 -1.41
CA TRP A 386 -6.82 -17.14 -1.51
C TRP A 386 -5.62 -18.02 -1.85
N PHE A 387 -5.43 -19.13 -1.11
CA PHE A 387 -4.29 -20.02 -1.26
C PHE A 387 -4.24 -20.66 -2.66
N MET A 388 -5.37 -21.11 -3.18
CA MET A 388 -5.45 -21.70 -4.51
C MET A 388 -5.14 -20.69 -5.61
N ALA A 389 -5.62 -19.45 -5.48
CA ALA A 389 -5.33 -18.38 -6.44
C ALA A 389 -3.83 -18.01 -6.42
N ASP A 390 -3.23 -17.94 -5.23
CA ASP A 390 -1.80 -17.68 -5.06
C ASP A 390 -0.94 -18.80 -5.68
N VAL A 391 -1.21 -20.07 -5.37
CA VAL A 391 -0.47 -21.19 -5.95
C VAL A 391 -0.60 -21.21 -7.47
N GLN A 392 -1.82 -21.06 -8.00
CA GLN A 392 -2.04 -21.06 -9.46
C GLN A 392 -1.21 -19.98 -10.17
N LYS A 393 -1.14 -18.79 -9.58
CA LYS A 393 -0.39 -17.67 -10.16
C LYS A 393 1.11 -17.93 -10.11
N GLU A 394 1.62 -18.30 -8.94
CA GLU A 394 3.07 -18.41 -8.71
C GLU A 394 3.67 -19.70 -9.30
N SER A 395 2.85 -20.69 -9.68
CA SER A 395 3.31 -21.97 -10.23
C SER A 395 3.26 -22.07 -11.76
N ALA A 396 2.93 -20.97 -12.45
CA ALA A 396 2.72 -21.00 -13.89
C ALA A 396 3.96 -21.52 -14.65
N ALA A 397 5.15 -21.14 -14.17
CA ALA A 397 6.40 -21.51 -14.79
C ALA A 397 6.70 -23.01 -14.64
N GLU A 398 6.50 -23.56 -13.43
CA GLU A 398 6.75 -24.95 -13.08
C GLU A 398 5.75 -25.88 -13.77
N LEU A 399 4.48 -25.45 -13.88
CA LEU A 399 3.45 -26.18 -14.62
C LEU A 399 3.81 -26.33 -16.10
N GLU A 400 4.27 -25.25 -16.74
CA GLU A 400 4.67 -25.27 -18.15
C GLU A 400 5.84 -26.24 -18.38
N VAL A 401 6.89 -26.16 -17.56
CA VAL A 401 8.07 -27.04 -17.71
C VAL A 401 7.73 -28.49 -17.38
N ALA A 402 6.85 -28.73 -16.42
CA ALA A 402 6.34 -30.06 -16.10
C ALA A 402 5.31 -30.60 -17.12
N GLN A 403 4.89 -29.79 -18.10
CA GLN A 403 3.82 -30.12 -19.04
C GLN A 403 2.49 -30.51 -18.35
N LEU A 404 2.21 -29.88 -17.22
CA LEU A 404 0.99 -30.05 -16.43
C LEU A 404 0.12 -28.80 -16.54
N SER A 405 -1.20 -28.98 -16.44
CA SER A 405 -2.15 -27.88 -16.32
C SER A 405 -2.58 -27.69 -14.87
N TRP A 406 -3.11 -26.50 -14.54
CA TRP A 406 -3.71 -26.26 -13.23
C TRP A 406 -4.81 -27.28 -12.87
N LYS A 407 -5.56 -27.77 -13.88
CA LYS A 407 -6.61 -28.77 -13.67
C LYS A 407 -6.07 -30.11 -13.17
N ASP A 408 -4.82 -30.43 -13.49
CA ASP A 408 -4.19 -31.69 -13.10
C ASP A 408 -3.80 -31.67 -11.62
N VAL A 409 -3.36 -30.51 -11.11
CA VAL A 409 -2.82 -30.37 -9.74
C VAL A 409 -3.80 -29.81 -8.71
N ASN A 410 -4.83 -29.05 -9.13
CA ASN A 410 -5.64 -28.23 -8.22
C ASN A 410 -6.31 -29.03 -7.09
N LYS A 411 -6.77 -30.25 -7.37
CA LYS A 411 -7.48 -31.09 -6.41
C LYS A 411 -6.53 -31.56 -5.30
N ALA A 412 -5.29 -31.88 -5.66
CA ALA A 412 -4.28 -32.34 -4.71
C ALA A 412 -3.79 -31.18 -3.83
N VAL A 413 -3.55 -30.00 -4.43
CA VAL A 413 -3.19 -28.77 -3.70
C VAL A 413 -4.29 -28.40 -2.70
N MET A 414 -5.56 -28.34 -3.13
CA MET A 414 -6.69 -28.00 -2.27
C MET A 414 -6.84 -28.98 -1.11
N LYS A 415 -6.68 -30.28 -1.40
CA LYS A 415 -6.76 -31.33 -0.37
C LYS A 415 -5.70 -31.13 0.71
N SER A 416 -4.43 -30.98 0.32
CA SER A 416 -3.31 -30.83 1.26
C SER A 416 -3.45 -29.55 2.11
N ALA A 417 -3.77 -28.41 1.50
CA ALA A 417 -3.98 -27.16 2.23
C ALA A 417 -5.15 -27.24 3.22
N LYS A 418 -6.25 -27.91 2.83
CA LYS A 418 -7.41 -28.12 3.69
C LYS A 418 -7.08 -29.02 4.89
N GLU A 419 -6.35 -30.11 4.66
CA GLU A 419 -5.93 -31.04 5.72
C GLU A 419 -5.06 -30.31 6.75
N TRP A 420 -4.06 -29.54 6.31
CA TRP A 420 -3.22 -28.75 7.21
C TRP A 420 -4.02 -27.75 8.05
N TYR A 421 -4.95 -27.00 7.45
CA TYR A 421 -5.77 -26.03 8.19
C TYR A 421 -6.64 -26.73 9.24
N GLN A 422 -7.24 -27.87 8.89
CA GLN A 422 -8.06 -28.65 9.80
C GLN A 422 -7.27 -29.24 10.97
N GLU A 423 -6.03 -29.69 10.73
CA GLU A 423 -5.14 -30.14 11.80
C GLU A 423 -4.80 -29.01 12.77
N LYS A 424 -4.46 -27.84 12.24
CA LYS A 424 -4.18 -26.66 13.07
C LYS A 424 -5.39 -26.21 13.88
N ALA A 425 -6.59 -26.25 13.29
CA ALA A 425 -7.84 -25.95 13.99
C ALA A 425 -8.17 -26.94 15.13
N LYS A 426 -7.70 -28.18 15.05
CA LYS A 426 -7.88 -29.19 16.11
C LYS A 426 -6.83 -29.10 17.22
N SER A 427 -5.69 -28.47 16.94
CA SER A 427 -4.54 -28.34 17.85
C SER A 427 -4.59 -27.11 18.76
N LEU A 428 -5.62 -26.26 18.60
CA LEU A 428 -5.98 -25.13 19.45
C LEU A 428 -7.22 -25.49 20.27
#